data_AF-A0A529QTQ7-F1
#
_entry.id   AF-A0A529QTQ7-F1
#
_cell.length_a   1.000
_cell.length_b   1.000
_cell.length_c   1.000
_cell.angle_alpha   90.00
_cell.angle_beta   90.00
_cell.angle_gamma   90.00
#
_symmetry.space_group_name_H-M   'P 1'
#
loop_
_entity.id
_entity.type
_entity.pdbx_description
1 polymer ?
#
loop_
_entity_poly.entity_id
_entity_poly.type
_entity_poly.pdbx_seq_one_letter_code
_entity_poly.pdbx_strand_id
1 'polypeptide(L)'
;AGYGLFDGKKLVAFALCRSFGRGHVVGPVVAENDPDAVAVVRPHIADHSGSFLRVDTHMDSGEFAAFLSHAGMPVFDTVLTMSLGKRLADFAARGEASPKTYALASQTLG
;
A
#
# COMPACT_ATOMS: atom_id res chain seq x y z
N ALA A 1 -12.55 1.26 6.69
CA ALA A 1 -12.31 -0.09 7.29
C ALA A 1 -10.81 -0.32 7.41
N GLY A 2 -10.36 -1.34 8.14
CA GLY A 2 -8.94 -1.68 8.24
C GLY A 2 -8.72 -3.17 8.48
N TYR A 3 -7.66 -3.71 7.89
CA TYR A 3 -7.22 -5.10 8.10
C TYR A 3 -5.80 -5.12 8.65
N GLY A 4 -5.53 -6.09 9.52
CA GLY A 4 -4.21 -6.35 10.08
C GLY A 4 -3.90 -7.83 10.01
N LEU A 5 -2.65 -8.16 9.69
CA LEU A 5 -2.10 -9.51 9.71
C LEU A 5 -1.17 -9.65 10.92
N PHE A 6 -1.37 -10.71 11.71
CA PHE A 6 -0.59 -10.97 12.92
C PHE A 6 0.17 -12.28 12.81
N ASP A 7 1.46 -12.26 13.16
CA ASP A 7 2.24 -13.46 13.48
C ASP A 7 2.31 -13.58 15.02
N GLY A 8 1.51 -14.50 15.56
CA GLY A 8 1.27 -14.61 17.00
C GLY A 8 0.69 -13.31 17.59
N LYS A 9 1.53 -12.55 18.31
CA LYS A 9 1.16 -11.25 18.91
C LYS A 9 1.73 -10.05 18.17
N LYS A 10 2.54 -10.28 17.13
CA LYS A 10 3.21 -9.22 16.36
C LYS A 10 2.34 -8.86 15.16
N LEU A 11 2.00 -7.58 15.02
CA LEU A 11 1.38 -7.07 13.79
C LEU A 11 2.47 -6.99 12.71
N VAL A 12 2.35 -7.79 11.65
CA VAL A 12 3.33 -7.88 10.56
C VAL A 12 2.91 -7.11 9.31
N ALA A 13 1.59 -6.87 9.14
CA ALA A 13 1.09 -5.98 8.11
C ALA A 13 -0.24 -5.35 8.50
N PHE A 14 -0.55 -4.18 7.95
CA PHE A 14 -1.87 -3.58 8.04
C PHE A 14 -2.19 -2.70 6.82
N ALA A 15 -3.48 -2.55 6.54
CA ALA A 15 -3.99 -1.66 5.52
C ALA A 15 -5.26 -0.97 6.01
N LEU A 16 -5.31 0.35 5.86
CA LEU A 16 -6.52 1.13 6.11
C LEU A 16 -7.20 1.49 4.79
N CYS A 17 -8.53 1.61 4.82
CA CYS A 17 -9.33 2.09 3.70
C CYS A 17 -10.29 3.17 4.20
N ARG A 18 -10.33 4.30 3.48
CA ARG A 18 -11.20 5.44 3.79
C ARG A 18 -11.84 6.00 2.53
N SER A 19 -12.98 6.66 2.69
CA SER A 19 -13.63 7.37 1.60
C SER A 19 -12.77 8.54 1.12
N PHE A 20 -12.68 8.73 -0.20
CA PHE A 20 -11.94 9.79 -0.86
C PHE A 20 -12.59 10.17 -2.19
N GLY A 21 -13.03 11.43 -2.31
CA GLY A 21 -13.76 11.90 -3.49
C GLY A 21 -15.02 11.08 -3.74
N ARG A 22 -15.12 10.45 -4.92
CA ARG A 22 -16.26 9.59 -5.32
C ARG A 22 -16.03 8.10 -5.03
N GLY A 23 -14.94 7.76 -4.35
CA GLY A 23 -14.53 6.37 -4.12
C GLY A 23 -13.84 6.20 -2.77
N HIS A 24 -12.89 5.28 -2.75
CA HIS A 24 -12.09 4.98 -1.57
C HIS A 24 -10.60 4.95 -1.90
N VAL A 25 -9.77 5.22 -0.90
CA VAL A 25 -8.32 5.05 -0.98
C VAL A 25 -7.90 4.03 0.08
N VAL A 26 -7.10 3.05 -0.34
CA VAL A 26 -6.43 2.11 0.55
C VAL A 26 -5.04 2.68 0.86
N GLY A 27 -4.87 3.11 2.10
CA GLY A 27 -3.68 3.80 2.55
C GLY A 27 -3.78 4.23 4.02
N PRO A 28 -2.70 4.06 4.82
CA PRO A 28 -1.44 3.47 4.44
C PRO A 28 -1.54 1.93 4.35
N VAL A 29 -0.69 1.33 3.54
CA VAL A 29 -0.44 -0.12 3.52
C VAL A 29 1.00 -0.31 3.97
N VAL A 30 1.20 -1.04 5.06
CA VAL A 30 2.52 -1.33 5.62
C VAL A 30 2.64 -2.83 5.83
N ALA A 31 3.73 -3.43 5.36
CA ALA A 31 3.96 -4.87 5.44
C ALA A 31 5.45 -5.20 5.44
N GLU A 32 5.84 -6.36 5.95
CA GLU A 32 7.24 -6.84 5.91
C GLU A 32 7.64 -7.36 4.52
N ASN A 33 6.68 -7.87 3.74
CA ASN A 33 6.89 -8.43 2.41
C ASN A 33 5.63 -8.29 1.52
N ASP A 34 5.79 -8.60 0.22
CA ASP A 34 4.72 -8.46 -0.78
C ASP A 34 3.51 -9.36 -0.48
N PRO A 35 3.66 -10.66 -0.16
CA PRO A 35 2.52 -11.51 0.21
C PRO A 35 1.67 -10.94 1.34
N ASP A 36 2.30 -10.39 2.38
CA ASP A 36 1.62 -9.80 3.52
C ASP A 36 0.86 -8.52 3.12
N ALA A 37 1.45 -7.68 2.26
CA ALA A 37 0.79 -6.51 1.69
C ALA A 37 -0.45 -6.90 0.86
N VAL A 38 -0.33 -7.93 0.02
CA VAL A 38 -1.44 -8.47 -0.76
C VAL A 38 -2.55 -9.00 0.17
N ALA A 39 -2.19 -9.71 1.23
CA ALA A 39 -3.14 -10.29 2.18
C ALA A 39 -4.02 -9.23 2.86
N VAL A 40 -3.45 -8.07 3.23
CA VAL A 40 -4.21 -6.98 3.88
C VAL A 40 -4.96 -6.08 2.88
N VAL A 41 -4.53 -6.02 1.61
CA VAL A 41 -5.20 -5.21 0.57
C VAL A 41 -6.33 -5.97 -0.13
N ARG A 42 -6.19 -7.28 -0.33
CA ARG A 42 -7.17 -8.12 -1.06
C ARG A 42 -8.61 -7.98 -0.54
N PRO A 43 -8.88 -7.96 0.78
CA PRO A 43 -10.25 -7.79 1.28
C PRO A 43 -10.83 -6.41 0.95
N HIS A 44 -10.01 -5.34 0.98
CA HIS A 44 -10.46 -4.00 0.56
C HIS A 44 -10.87 -3.97 -0.91
N ILE A 45 -10.14 -4.65 -1.79
CA ILE A 45 -10.50 -4.74 -3.21
C ILE A 45 -11.83 -5.49 -3.39
N ALA A 46 -12.03 -6.59 -2.66
CA ALA A 46 -13.27 -7.36 -2.72
C ALA A 46 -14.48 -6.55 -2.23
N ASP A 47 -14.35 -5.86 -1.10
CA ASP A 47 -15.41 -5.05 -0.49
C ASP A 47 -15.80 -3.83 -1.32
N HIS A 48 -14.87 -3.33 -2.14
CA HIS A 48 -15.08 -2.17 -3.01
C HIS A 48 -15.26 -2.54 -4.49
N SER A 49 -15.51 -3.81 -4.80
CA SER A 49 -15.76 -4.26 -6.17
C SER A 49 -16.93 -3.49 -6.80
N GLY A 50 -16.74 -3.00 -8.02
CA GLY A 50 -17.71 -2.16 -8.74
C GLY A 50 -17.75 -0.69 -8.29
N SER A 51 -16.93 -0.29 -7.32
CA SER A 51 -16.74 1.11 -6.90
C SER A 51 -15.33 1.59 -7.21
N PHE A 52 -15.14 2.91 -7.27
CA PHE A 52 -13.81 3.47 -7.51
C PHE A 52 -12.92 3.27 -6.28
N LEU A 53 -11.84 2.51 -6.43
CA LEU A 53 -10.83 2.26 -5.40
C LEU A 53 -9.47 2.71 -5.90
N ARG A 54 -8.68 3.34 -5.02
CA ARG A 54 -7.34 3.85 -5.34
C ARG A 54 -6.31 3.31 -4.34
N VAL A 55 -5.13 2.97 -4.83
CA VAL A 55 -3.95 2.61 -4.02
C VAL A 55 -2.79 3.46 -4.52
N ASP A 56 -2.27 4.35 -3.68
CA ASP A 56 -1.11 5.18 -4.02
C ASP A 56 0.17 4.46 -3.61
N THR A 57 0.74 3.69 -4.54
CA THR A 57 1.95 2.87 -4.34
C THR A 57 3.15 3.43 -5.09
N HIS A 58 4.35 3.29 -4.51
CA HIS A 58 5.62 3.52 -5.21
C HIS A 58 6.27 2.21 -5.70
N MET A 59 5.63 1.07 -5.46
CA MET A 59 6.07 -0.23 -5.96
C MET A 59 5.74 -0.32 -7.45
N ASP A 60 6.78 -0.25 -8.28
CA ASP A 60 6.68 -0.37 -9.75
C ASP A 60 6.80 -1.83 -10.24
N SER A 61 7.22 -2.73 -9.35
CA SER A 61 7.54 -4.12 -9.62
C SER A 61 7.32 -4.97 -8.36
N GLY A 62 7.36 -6.30 -8.51
CA GLY A 62 7.10 -7.25 -7.43
C GLY A 62 5.69 -7.85 -7.47
N GLU A 63 5.44 -8.77 -6.53
CA GLU A 63 4.19 -9.53 -6.44
C GLU A 63 3.02 -8.59 -6.08
N PHE A 64 3.26 -7.57 -5.26
CA PHE A 64 2.22 -6.59 -4.93
C PHE A 64 1.77 -5.78 -6.16
N ALA A 65 2.70 -5.29 -6.97
CA ALA A 65 2.39 -4.56 -8.20
C ALA A 65 1.69 -5.45 -9.24
N ALA A 66 2.14 -6.71 -9.36
CA ALA A 66 1.49 -7.70 -10.20
C ALA A 66 0.06 -7.99 -9.73
N PHE A 67 -0.16 -8.14 -8.42
CA PHE A 67 -1.47 -8.37 -7.83
C PHE A 67 -2.45 -7.23 -8.14
N LEU A 68 -2.05 -5.98 -7.94
CA LEU A 68 -2.89 -4.82 -8.27
C LEU A 68 -3.27 -4.81 -9.76
N SER A 69 -2.31 -5.10 -10.63
CA SER A 69 -2.53 -5.18 -12.08
C SER A 69 -3.55 -6.28 -12.44
N HIS A 70 -3.42 -7.48 -11.85
CA HIS A 70 -4.35 -8.60 -12.07
C HIS A 70 -5.73 -8.36 -11.46
N ALA A 71 -5.82 -7.61 -10.36
CA ALA A 71 -7.07 -7.25 -9.71
C ALA A 71 -7.89 -6.21 -10.50
N GLY A 72 -7.44 -5.81 -11.70
CA GLY A 72 -8.12 -4.82 -12.51
C GLY A 72 -7.99 -3.40 -11.96
N MET A 73 -6.92 -3.13 -11.21
CA MET A 73 -6.55 -1.80 -10.72
C MET A 73 -5.48 -1.23 -11.66
N PRO A 74 -5.83 -0.67 -12.83
CA PRO A 74 -4.85 -0.08 -13.73
C PRO A 74 -4.15 1.09 -13.03
N VAL A 75 -2.89 1.33 -13.38
CA VAL A 75 -2.17 2.53 -12.96
C VAL A 75 -2.96 3.74 -13.46
N PHE A 76 -3.64 4.41 -12.54
CA PHE A 76 -4.54 5.52 -12.86
C PHE A 76 -3.79 6.85 -12.97
N ASP A 77 -2.76 7.03 -12.16
CA ASP A 77 -1.90 8.21 -12.14
C ASP A 77 -0.54 7.83 -11.55
N THR A 78 0.53 8.42 -12.05
CA THR A 78 1.90 8.17 -11.56
C THR A 78 2.45 9.49 -11.05
N VAL A 79 2.59 9.60 -9.72
CA VAL A 79 3.23 10.77 -9.12
C VAL A 79 4.68 10.43 -8.79
N LEU A 80 5.60 11.29 -9.21
CA LEU A 80 7.02 11.15 -8.90
C LEU A 80 7.26 11.51 -7.43
N THR A 81 7.71 10.54 -6.63
CA THR A 81 8.21 10.82 -5.28
C THR A 81 9.41 11.75 -5.37
N MET A 82 9.30 12.94 -4.77
CA MET A 82 10.38 13.92 -4.73
C MET A 82 11.05 13.90 -3.36
N SER A 83 12.38 13.84 -3.34
CA SER A 83 13.18 13.95 -2.11
C SER A 83 14.30 14.98 -2.30
N LEU A 84 14.50 15.85 -1.31
CA LEU A 84 15.56 16.85 -1.31
C LEU A 84 16.73 16.37 -0.44
N GLY A 85 17.91 16.21 -1.04
CA GLY A 85 19.17 15.93 -0.34
C GLY A 85 19.41 14.47 0.08
N LYS A 86 18.42 13.59 0.00
CA LYS A 86 18.53 12.14 0.28
C LYS A 86 17.69 11.34 -0.71
N ARG A 87 18.04 10.10 -1.03
CA ARG A 87 17.20 9.17 -1.82
C ARG A 87 16.14 8.55 -0.90
N LEU A 88 15.01 8.11 -1.47
CA LEU A 88 13.95 7.45 -0.69
C LEU A 88 14.47 6.23 0.11
N ALA A 89 15.42 5.49 -0.47
CA ALA A 89 16.11 4.38 0.19
C ALA A 89 16.86 4.78 1.48
N ASP A 90 17.22 6.06 1.63
CA ASP A 90 17.92 6.57 2.82
C ASP A 90 16.95 6.85 3.98
N PHE A 91 15.64 6.93 3.71
CA PHE A 91 14.57 7.07 4.71
C PHE A 91 13.95 5.73 5.12
N ALA A 92 14.18 4.66 4.36
CA ALA A 92 13.82 3.31 4.78
C ALA A 92 14.65 2.94 6.02
N ALA A 93 13.98 2.69 7.15
CA ALA A 93 14.66 2.38 8.41
C ALA A 93 15.63 1.20 8.23
N ARG A 94 16.91 1.43 8.54
CA ARG A 94 18.01 0.45 8.51
C ARG A 94 17.70 -0.74 9.44
N GLY A 95 17.33 -1.88 8.86
CA GLY A 95 17.21 -3.18 9.52
C GLY A 95 16.76 -4.26 8.53
N GLU A 96 17.30 -5.49 8.63
CA GLU A 96 17.09 -6.58 7.67
C GLU A 96 15.63 -7.05 7.52
N ALA A 97 14.73 -6.61 8.41
CA ALA A 97 13.29 -6.88 8.35
C ALA A 97 12.48 -5.69 8.93
N SER A 98 12.69 -4.48 8.41
CA SER A 98 11.84 -3.34 8.76
C SER A 98 10.57 -3.33 7.87
N PRO A 99 9.37 -3.12 8.44
CA PRO A 99 8.15 -3.00 7.65
C PRO A 99 8.27 -1.87 6.62
N LYS A 100 7.86 -2.14 5.38
CA LYS A 100 7.88 -1.20 4.27
C LYS A 100 6.48 -0.64 4.05
N THR A 101 6.42 0.62 3.66
CA THR A 101 5.17 1.26 3.26
C THR A 101 4.91 0.95 1.80
N TYR A 102 3.93 0.10 1.50
CA TYR A 102 3.51 -0.22 0.14
C TYR A 102 2.57 0.82 -0.45
N ALA A 103 1.79 1.52 0.38
CA ALA A 103 0.94 2.59 -0.08
C ALA A 103 0.82 3.73 0.94
N LEU A 104 0.72 4.96 0.45
CA LEU A 104 0.61 6.16 1.28
C LEU A 104 -0.82 6.36 1.77
N ALA A 105 -0.97 6.97 2.95
CA ALA A 105 -2.27 7.42 3.45
C ALA A 105 -2.85 8.57 2.62
N SER A 106 -1.96 9.44 2.11
CA SER A 106 -2.25 10.52 1.18
C SER A 106 -0.93 11.07 0.65
N GLN A 107 -0.94 11.65 -0.56
CA GLN A 107 0.25 12.29 -1.15
C GLN A 107 0.80 13.46 -0.31
N THR A 108 -0.02 14.13 0.49
CA THR A 108 0.42 15.21 1.39
C THR A 108 1.11 14.71 2.66
N LEU A 109 0.98 13.42 2.95
CA LEU A 109 1.56 12.75 4.11
C LEU A 109 2.78 11.91 3.74
N GLY A 110 3.43 12.28 2.62
CA GLY A 110 4.66 11.65 2.12
C GLY A 110 5.71 11.49 3.20
#